data_AF-A0A553RJ63-F1
#
_entry.id   AF-A0A553RJ63-F1
#
_cell.length_a   1.000
_cell.length_b   1.000
_cell.length_c   1.000
_cell.angle_alpha   90.00
_cell.angle_beta   90.00
_cell.angle_gamma   90.00
#
_symmetry.space_group_name_H-M   'P 1'
#
loop_
_entity.id
_entity.type
_entity.pdbx_description
1 polymer ?
#
loop_
_entity_poly.entity_id
_entity_poly.type
_entity_poly.pdbx_seq_one_letter_code
_entity_poly.pdbx_strand_id
1 'polypeptide(L)'
;MFITVIVGEGREEILNLNCKIINFIHCVKEKCESVELIGRRGELVNLAGREQCTDLVSSLLKERESYIPLRVSRAEGSDGPSYSTVYDCGTSHPHLSEILKKLSNPLKGRDKAGGHKRGGVSQNRLKAAAKKPALKYIEVNSFLLHPVGARGPRKPKMSGKEFESLENLLETHLPETELREARRLLFGKDLEKLKLPQGAIDAAVEQDFDLKGYVFEASPEQLRPPRTVRVGLIQNKIVLLTDAPVLEQITALHKRVEKMVEVAAMCGVNIVCFQEAWTMPFAFCTREREPWTEFAESAEDGLTTRFCIQLAKKHNVVVVSPILERDDVHGGTLWNTAVVVSNTGNVLGKSRKNHIPRVGDFNESTYYMEGNTGHRVFQTQFGKIAVNICYGRHHPLNWMLYSVNGAEIIFNPSATVGQLSEPMWPIEARNAAIANHCFTCAINRVGTEHFKNEFTSGDGKKAHHDFGHFYGSSYIAAPDGSRSPGLSRTRDGLLVAELDLNLNRQIADKWNFKMTGRYDMYADELQKAVQHDFKPNIVKE
;
A
#
# COMPACT_ATOMS: atom_id res chain seq x y z
N MET A 1 -10.61 3.89 14.27
CA MET A 1 -11.88 3.15 14.45
C MET A 1 -13.00 4.13 14.20
N PHE A 2 -13.71 4.01 13.10
CA PHE A 2 -14.72 4.97 12.69
C PHE A 2 -16.06 4.27 12.39
N ILE A 3 -17.13 5.05 12.45
CA ILE A 3 -18.45 4.70 11.92
C ILE A 3 -18.86 5.71 10.87
N THR A 4 -19.84 5.31 10.07
CA THR A 4 -20.50 6.21 9.13
C THR A 4 -21.89 6.55 9.65
N VAL A 5 -22.18 7.84 9.83
CA VAL A 5 -23.54 8.33 10.07
C VAL A 5 -24.04 8.96 8.77
N ILE A 6 -25.14 8.44 8.24
CA ILE A 6 -25.72 8.94 6.99
C ILE A 6 -26.65 10.10 7.35
N VAL A 7 -26.28 11.33 6.99
CA VAL A 7 -26.97 12.56 7.42
C VAL A 7 -27.82 13.19 6.32
N GLY A 8 -27.82 12.61 5.11
CA GLY A 8 -28.68 13.01 3.98
C GLY A 8 -28.46 12.15 2.74
N GLU A 9 -29.24 12.39 1.69
CA GLU A 9 -29.02 11.73 0.38
C GLU A 9 -27.59 11.99 -0.12
N GLY A 10 -26.79 10.93 -0.21
CA GLY A 10 -25.38 10.99 -0.62
C GLY A 10 -24.43 11.70 0.36
N ARG A 11 -24.88 12.05 1.58
CA ARG A 11 -24.06 12.72 2.60
C ARG A 11 -23.78 11.80 3.77
N GLU A 12 -22.50 11.48 3.95
CA GLU A 12 -21.98 10.59 4.98
C GLU A 12 -20.96 11.31 5.87
N GLU A 13 -21.04 11.06 7.17
CA GLU A 13 -20.15 11.62 8.17
C GLU A 13 -19.37 10.50 8.84
N ILE A 14 -18.04 10.61 8.79
CA ILE A 14 -17.14 9.63 9.41
C ILE A 14 -16.81 10.10 10.82
N LEU A 15 -17.28 9.38 11.83
CA LEU A 15 -17.12 9.76 13.23
C LEU A 15 -16.24 8.76 13.98
N ASN A 16 -15.35 9.27 14.84
CA ASN A 16 -14.39 8.47 15.60
C ASN A 16 -15.07 7.78 16.79
N LEU A 17 -14.96 6.46 16.88
CA LEU A 17 -15.54 5.67 17.99
C LEU A 17 -14.86 5.91 19.35
N ASN A 18 -13.67 6.50 19.34
CA ASN A 18 -12.92 6.83 20.56
C ASN A 18 -13.27 8.22 21.12
N CYS A 19 -14.27 8.92 20.57
CA CYS A 19 -14.78 10.14 21.20
C CYS A 19 -15.77 9.80 22.33
N LYS A 20 -16.00 10.77 23.23
CA LYS A 20 -16.99 10.64 24.30
C LYS A 20 -18.40 10.73 23.72
N ILE A 21 -19.34 9.96 24.28
CA ILE A 21 -20.75 9.92 23.86
C ILE A 21 -21.39 11.33 23.86
N ILE A 22 -21.09 12.17 24.85
CA ILE A 22 -21.55 13.57 24.87
C ILE A 22 -21.14 14.38 23.62
N ASN A 23 -19.88 14.27 23.19
CA ASN A 23 -19.37 14.99 22.01
C ASN A 23 -19.98 14.44 20.73
N PHE A 24 -20.18 13.12 20.69
CA PHE A 24 -20.85 12.45 19.59
C PHE A 24 -22.30 12.91 19.44
N ILE A 25 -23.06 12.93 20.54
CA ILE A 25 -24.46 13.38 20.55
C ILE A 25 -24.54 14.85 20.15
N HIS A 26 -23.64 15.71 20.62
CA HIS A 26 -23.60 17.12 20.21
C HIS A 26 -23.41 17.26 18.69
N CYS A 27 -22.42 16.56 18.12
CA CYS A 27 -22.13 16.59 16.68
C CYS A 27 -23.32 16.10 15.83
N VAL A 28 -24.00 15.03 16.26
CA VAL A 28 -25.20 14.51 15.56
C VAL A 28 -26.39 15.47 15.68
N LYS A 29 -26.62 16.06 16.87
CA LYS A 29 -27.71 17.03 17.09
C LYS A 29 -27.54 18.31 16.29
N GLU A 30 -26.32 18.84 16.18
CA GLU A 30 -26.00 20.03 15.40
C GLU A 30 -26.36 19.88 13.91
N LYS A 31 -26.31 18.66 13.38
CA LYS A 31 -26.52 18.39 11.95
C LYS A 31 -27.95 17.95 11.59
N CYS A 32 -28.69 17.32 12.52
CA CYS A 32 -29.94 16.63 12.16
C CYS A 32 -31.11 16.81 13.14
N GLU A 33 -30.98 17.61 14.21
CA GLU A 33 -32.01 17.84 15.27
C GLU A 33 -32.57 16.55 15.93
N SER A 34 -31.94 15.40 15.69
CA SER A 34 -32.42 14.06 16.00
C SER A 34 -31.57 13.38 17.07
N VAL A 35 -32.17 12.47 17.86
CA VAL A 35 -31.54 11.92 19.09
C VAL A 35 -31.46 10.38 19.09
N GLU A 36 -31.92 9.69 18.04
CA GLU A 36 -31.79 8.22 17.96
C GLU A 36 -31.16 7.79 16.64
N LEU A 37 -30.46 6.66 16.68
CA LEU A 37 -29.82 6.06 15.51
C LEU A 37 -30.39 4.68 15.27
N ILE A 38 -30.47 4.27 14.01
CA ILE A 38 -30.75 2.88 13.64
C ILE A 38 -29.63 2.34 12.77
N GLY A 39 -29.12 1.16 13.13
CA GLY A 39 -28.15 0.47 12.27
C GLY A 39 -28.85 -0.19 11.08
N ARG A 40 -28.07 -0.54 10.05
CA ARG A 40 -28.62 -1.14 8.82
C ARG A 40 -29.38 -2.47 9.04
N ARG A 41 -29.18 -3.15 10.16
CA ARG A 41 -29.87 -4.40 10.49
C ARG A 41 -31.13 -4.18 11.35
N GLY A 42 -31.51 -2.93 11.57
CA GLY A 42 -32.72 -2.54 12.30
C GLY A 42 -32.54 -2.41 13.82
N GLU A 43 -31.30 -2.43 14.31
CA GLU A 43 -31.01 -2.22 15.72
C GLU A 43 -31.14 -0.73 16.09
N LEU A 44 -32.08 -0.44 16.99
CA LEU A 44 -32.29 0.91 17.50
C LEU A 44 -31.25 1.21 18.59
N VAL A 45 -30.55 2.33 18.46
CA VAL A 45 -29.61 2.86 19.44
C VAL A 45 -30.20 4.13 20.04
N ASN A 46 -30.58 4.04 21.31
CA ASN A 46 -31.16 5.14 22.05
C ASN A 46 -30.07 6.04 22.64
N LEU A 47 -29.99 7.30 22.19
CA LEU A 47 -29.06 8.29 22.72
C LEU A 47 -29.73 9.28 23.68
N ALA A 48 -31.06 9.21 23.84
CA ALA A 48 -31.80 10.08 24.75
C ALA A 48 -31.45 9.76 26.22
N GLY A 49 -31.19 10.78 27.02
CA GLY A 49 -30.75 10.64 28.41
C GLY A 49 -29.25 10.31 28.57
N ARG A 50 -28.48 10.31 27.47
CA ARG A 50 -27.03 10.11 27.47
C ARG A 50 -26.24 11.38 27.17
N GLU A 51 -26.90 12.53 27.17
CA GLU A 51 -26.31 13.85 26.89
C GLU A 51 -25.21 14.28 27.88
N GLN A 52 -25.09 13.59 29.02
CA GLN A 52 -24.03 13.82 30.01
C GLN A 52 -23.08 12.63 30.14
N CYS A 53 -23.21 11.61 29.29
CA CYS A 53 -22.42 10.39 29.35
C CYS A 53 -21.00 10.63 28.81
N THR A 54 -19.99 10.32 29.65
CA THR A 54 -18.58 10.46 29.31
C THR A 54 -17.92 9.20 28.78
N ASP A 55 -18.67 8.08 28.70
CA ASP A 55 -18.16 6.82 28.13
C ASP A 55 -17.84 6.99 26.64
N LEU A 56 -17.04 6.07 26.10
CA LEU A 56 -16.68 6.06 24.69
C LEU A 56 -17.84 5.57 23.82
N VAL A 57 -17.96 6.13 22.61
CA VAL A 57 -18.99 5.72 21.63
C VAL A 57 -18.88 4.25 21.25
N SER A 58 -17.68 3.66 21.32
CA SER A 58 -17.44 2.22 21.13
C SER A 58 -18.24 1.30 22.08
N SER A 59 -18.76 1.83 23.18
CA SER A 59 -19.66 1.09 24.09
C SER A 59 -21.08 0.94 23.54
N LEU A 60 -21.48 1.78 22.58
CA LEU A 60 -22.81 1.85 21.99
C LEU A 60 -22.84 1.38 20.54
N LEU A 61 -21.82 1.74 19.76
CA LEU A 61 -21.78 1.57 18.32
C LEU A 61 -20.64 0.64 17.91
N LYS A 62 -20.85 -0.08 16.81
CA LYS A 62 -19.91 -1.08 16.30
C LYS A 62 -19.07 -0.49 15.18
N GLU A 63 -17.79 -0.84 15.15
CA GLU A 63 -16.86 -0.37 14.13
C GLU A 63 -17.28 -0.82 12.72
N ARG A 64 -17.10 0.07 11.73
CA ARG A 64 -17.41 -0.15 10.31
C ARG A 64 -18.88 -0.43 9.99
N GLU A 65 -19.80 -0.13 10.91
CA GLU A 65 -21.24 -0.15 10.65
C GLU A 65 -21.74 1.26 10.28
N SER A 66 -22.85 1.32 9.53
CA SER A 66 -23.51 2.56 9.14
C SER A 66 -24.79 2.78 9.94
N TYR A 67 -24.99 4.00 10.40
CA TYR A 67 -26.13 4.39 11.23
C TYR A 67 -26.93 5.52 10.57
N ILE A 68 -28.25 5.45 10.68
CA ILE A 68 -29.18 6.44 10.12
C ILE A 68 -29.85 7.19 11.29
N PRO A 69 -29.80 8.52 11.34
CA PRO A 69 -30.53 9.33 12.32
C PRO A 69 -32.04 9.22 12.14
N LEU A 70 -32.74 9.11 13.28
CA LEU A 70 -34.19 9.06 13.34
C LEU A 70 -34.76 10.31 14.04
N ARG A 71 -35.81 10.88 13.46
CA ARG A 71 -36.68 11.87 14.09
C ARG A 71 -37.75 11.15 14.89
N VAL A 72 -37.80 11.47 16.18
CA VAL A 72 -38.78 10.91 17.12
C VAL A 72 -39.83 11.98 17.41
N SER A 73 -41.10 11.70 17.11
CA SER A 73 -42.22 12.58 17.46
C SER A 73 -43.16 11.89 18.45
N ARG A 74 -43.69 12.67 19.41
CA ARG A 74 -44.74 12.22 20.33
C ARG A 74 -45.95 13.14 20.12
N ALA A 75 -47.04 12.59 19.59
CA ALA A 75 -48.28 13.34 19.48
C ALA A 75 -49.03 13.26 20.83
N GLU A 76 -49.62 14.37 21.28
CA GLU A 76 -50.50 14.35 22.45
C GLU A 76 -51.70 13.42 22.18
N GLY A 77 -51.83 12.35 22.99
CA GLY A 77 -52.90 11.37 22.87
C GLY A 77 -52.58 10.07 22.11
N SER A 78 -51.33 9.82 21.69
CA SER A 78 -50.92 8.54 21.05
C SER A 78 -50.18 7.59 21.99
N ASP A 79 -50.35 6.27 21.79
CA ASP A 79 -49.87 5.17 22.65
C ASP A 79 -48.36 4.83 22.53
N GLY A 80 -47.53 5.74 22.00
CA GLY A 80 -46.08 5.53 21.85
C GLY A 80 -45.36 6.54 20.94
N PRO A 81 -44.01 6.53 20.91
CA PRO A 81 -43.22 7.38 20.02
C PRO A 81 -43.32 6.93 18.55
N SER A 82 -43.42 7.90 17.64
CA SER A 82 -43.35 7.68 16.20
C SER A 82 -41.94 7.94 15.69
N TYR A 83 -41.42 7.03 14.88
CA TYR A 83 -40.08 7.09 14.30
C TYR A 83 -40.15 7.35 12.79
N SER A 84 -39.42 8.35 12.34
CA SER A 84 -39.23 8.66 10.92
C SER A 84 -37.74 8.91 10.66
N THR A 85 -37.27 8.67 9.44
CA THR A 85 -35.91 9.08 9.05
C THR A 85 -35.85 10.61 8.93
N VAL A 86 -34.66 11.18 9.10
CA VAL A 86 -34.46 12.64 8.92
C VAL A 86 -34.59 13.06 7.45
N TYR A 87 -34.43 12.14 6.50
CA TYR A 87 -34.54 12.34 5.05
C TYR A 87 -35.16 11.10 4.38
N ASP A 88 -35.68 11.24 3.15
CA ASP A 88 -36.28 10.12 2.43
C ASP A 88 -35.19 9.08 2.06
N CYS A 89 -35.34 7.86 2.56
CA CYS A 89 -34.42 6.75 2.34
C CYS A 89 -35.05 5.63 1.51
N GLY A 90 -36.29 5.82 1.03
CA GLY A 90 -37.13 4.73 0.51
C GLY A 90 -36.54 3.99 -0.70
N THR A 91 -35.74 4.68 -1.51
CA THR A 91 -35.06 4.12 -2.70
C THR A 91 -33.78 3.35 -2.34
N SER A 92 -33.02 3.78 -1.34
CA SER A 92 -31.75 3.16 -0.96
C SER A 92 -31.87 2.07 0.12
N HIS A 93 -32.94 2.11 0.94
CA HIS A 93 -33.15 1.20 2.06
C HIS A 93 -34.63 0.78 2.18
N PRO A 94 -35.19 0.02 1.22
CA PRO A 94 -36.63 -0.27 1.13
C PRO A 94 -37.20 -1.03 2.33
N HIS A 95 -36.38 -1.80 3.04
CA HIS A 95 -36.77 -2.54 4.26
C HIS A 95 -36.93 -1.65 5.50
N LEU A 96 -36.35 -0.44 5.50
CA LEU A 96 -36.33 0.46 6.65
C LEU A 96 -37.75 0.99 6.99
N SER A 97 -38.56 1.24 5.96
CA SER A 97 -39.95 1.70 6.11
C SER A 97 -40.83 0.71 6.88
N GLU A 98 -40.58 -0.60 6.73
CA GLU A 98 -41.32 -1.63 7.48
C GLU A 98 -40.85 -1.72 8.94
N ILE A 99 -39.55 -1.56 9.17
CA ILE A 99 -38.94 -1.56 10.51
C ILE A 99 -39.44 -0.36 11.32
N LEU A 100 -39.46 0.84 10.74
CA LEU A 100 -39.95 2.05 11.40
C LEU A 100 -41.44 1.98 11.74
N LYS A 101 -42.26 1.38 10.86
CA LYS A 101 -43.67 1.10 11.14
C LYS A 101 -43.85 0.15 12.33
N LYS A 102 -43.03 -0.89 12.44
CA LYS A 102 -43.04 -1.83 13.58
C LYS A 102 -42.57 -1.17 14.88
N LEU A 103 -41.53 -0.35 14.82
CA LEU A 103 -41.02 0.41 15.97
C LEU A 103 -42.04 1.45 16.48
N SER A 104 -42.80 2.06 15.57
CA SER A 104 -43.83 3.06 15.91
C SER A 104 -45.17 2.43 16.34
N ASN A 105 -45.39 1.13 16.09
CA ASN A 105 -46.62 0.40 16.44
C ASN A 105 -46.32 -1.05 16.90
N PRO A 106 -45.67 -1.25 18.05
CA PRO A 106 -45.24 -2.57 18.52
C PRO A 106 -46.41 -3.55 18.79
N LEU A 107 -47.64 -3.06 18.93
CA LEU A 107 -48.83 -3.87 19.27
C LEU A 107 -49.57 -4.47 18.05
N LYS A 108 -49.23 -4.12 16.81
CA LYS A 108 -49.93 -4.63 15.59
C LYS A 108 -49.30 -5.88 14.95
N GLY A 109 -48.25 -6.45 15.54
CA GLY A 109 -47.48 -7.57 14.97
C GLY A 109 -47.88 -8.98 15.42
N ARG A 110 -48.90 -9.14 16.27
CA ARG A 110 -49.37 -10.44 16.75
C ARG A 110 -50.84 -10.62 16.41
N ASP A 111 -51.14 -11.07 15.20
CA ASP A 111 -52.41 -11.74 14.89
C ASP A 111 -52.33 -12.39 13.51
N LYS A 112 -52.06 -13.70 13.49
CA LYS A 112 -52.52 -14.69 12.48
C LYS A 112 -52.01 -16.09 12.84
N ALA A 113 -52.68 -16.72 13.81
CA ALA A 113 -52.85 -18.17 13.90
C ALA A 113 -53.98 -18.42 14.90
N GLY A 114 -55.00 -19.17 14.45
CA GLY A 114 -56.32 -19.16 15.04
C GLY A 114 -56.49 -20.01 16.30
N GLY A 115 -57.52 -19.64 17.06
CA GLY A 115 -58.62 -20.54 17.36
C GLY A 115 -58.48 -21.47 18.57
N HIS A 116 -59.43 -21.26 19.48
CA HIS A 116 -60.15 -22.25 20.29
C HIS A 116 -59.84 -22.42 21.79
N LYS A 117 -60.91 -22.11 22.55
CA LYS A 117 -61.46 -22.73 23.77
C LYS A 117 -60.94 -22.33 25.17
N ARG A 118 -61.75 -21.45 25.77
CA ARG A 118 -62.40 -21.46 27.10
C ARG A 118 -61.89 -22.37 28.24
N GLY A 119 -61.85 -21.75 29.43
CA GLY A 119 -61.96 -22.34 30.77
C GLY A 119 -60.66 -22.19 31.58
N GLY A 120 -60.58 -21.69 32.80
CA GLY A 120 -61.52 -21.24 33.82
C GLY A 120 -60.76 -21.21 35.17
N VAL A 121 -60.87 -20.10 35.89
CA VAL A 121 -60.93 -19.94 37.36
C VAL A 121 -59.75 -20.37 38.28
N SER A 122 -59.42 -19.43 39.20
CA SER A 122 -58.93 -19.58 40.60
C SER A 122 -57.47 -19.31 40.96
N GLN A 123 -57.28 -18.15 41.62
CA GLN A 123 -56.54 -17.84 42.86
C GLN A 123 -55.51 -18.86 43.40
N ASN A 124 -54.26 -18.44 43.63
CA ASN A 124 -53.80 -17.96 44.95
C ASN A 124 -52.32 -17.48 44.96
N ARG A 125 -52.02 -16.62 45.95
CA ARG A 125 -50.74 -15.97 46.29
C ARG A 125 -49.57 -16.93 46.51
N LEU A 126 -48.34 -16.48 46.19
CA LEU A 126 -47.21 -16.41 47.12
C LEU A 126 -46.00 -15.65 46.52
N LYS A 127 -45.27 -14.95 47.40
CA LYS A 127 -44.22 -13.97 47.11
C LYS A 127 -42.86 -14.62 46.81
N ALA A 128 -42.10 -13.93 45.95
CA ALA A 128 -40.67 -13.65 45.99
C ALA A 128 -39.65 -14.79 46.22
N ALA A 129 -38.83 -15.06 45.21
CA ALA A 129 -37.36 -14.86 45.23
C ALA A 129 -36.74 -15.30 43.89
N ALA A 130 -35.65 -14.65 43.53
CA ALA A 130 -34.99 -14.72 42.23
C ALA A 130 -34.29 -16.06 41.93
N LYS A 131 -34.39 -16.52 40.67
CA LYS A 131 -33.27 -17.00 39.83
C LYS A 131 -33.78 -17.35 38.42
N LYS A 132 -33.02 -16.93 37.39
CA LYS A 132 -33.19 -17.30 35.98
C LYS A 132 -33.24 -18.83 35.82
N PRO A 133 -34.02 -19.33 34.84
CA PRO A 133 -33.39 -20.21 33.86
C PRO A 133 -33.88 -20.02 32.42
N ALA A 134 -33.07 -20.57 31.51
CA ALA A 134 -33.23 -20.67 30.08
C ALA A 134 -34.46 -21.48 29.63
N LEU A 135 -34.84 -21.36 28.35
CA LEU A 135 -35.43 -22.40 27.48
C LEU A 135 -35.47 -21.81 26.04
N LYS A 136 -34.61 -22.30 25.15
CA LYS A 136 -34.83 -23.40 24.18
C LYS A 136 -35.80 -23.02 23.06
N TYR A 137 -35.21 -22.84 21.88
CA TYR A 137 -35.86 -22.83 20.58
C TYR A 137 -36.48 -24.21 20.29
N ILE A 138 -37.68 -24.18 19.69
CA ILE A 138 -38.34 -25.32 19.07
C ILE A 138 -38.08 -25.22 17.56
N GLU A 139 -37.43 -26.24 17.01
CA GLU A 139 -37.31 -26.49 15.57
C GLU A 139 -38.63 -27.03 15.00
N VAL A 140 -38.91 -26.67 13.74
CA VAL A 140 -39.66 -27.53 12.82
C VAL A 140 -38.91 -27.52 11.48
N ASN A 141 -38.19 -28.61 11.19
CA ASN A 141 -37.82 -29.08 9.85
C ASN A 141 -38.97 -29.99 9.35
N SER A 142 -39.32 -30.12 8.07
CA SER A 142 -38.54 -30.70 6.96
C SER A 142 -39.32 -30.44 5.64
N PHE A 143 -38.71 -30.42 4.46
CA PHE A 143 -38.42 -31.57 3.57
C PHE A 143 -37.17 -31.21 2.73
N LEU A 144 -36.01 -31.87 2.88
CA LEU A 144 -35.58 -33.19 2.37
C LEU A 144 -35.37 -33.29 0.84
N LEU A 145 -34.10 -33.20 0.45
CA LEU A 145 -33.42 -34.21 -0.39
C LEU A 145 -32.02 -34.47 0.22
N HIS A 146 -31.64 -35.75 0.26
CA HIS A 146 -30.66 -36.41 1.14
C HIS A 146 -29.36 -36.80 0.37
N PRO A 147 -28.32 -37.44 0.98
CA PRO A 147 -27.12 -36.88 1.62
C PRO A 147 -25.82 -37.27 0.86
N VAL A 148 -24.61 -36.80 1.22
CA VAL A 148 -23.58 -37.58 1.95
C VAL A 148 -22.45 -36.64 2.43
N GLY A 149 -22.05 -36.76 3.70
CA GLY A 149 -20.67 -36.49 4.15
C GLY A 149 -20.43 -35.20 4.97
N ALA A 150 -20.59 -35.31 6.30
CA ALA A 150 -20.35 -34.24 7.26
C ALA A 150 -18.87 -33.80 7.38
N ARG A 151 -18.62 -32.47 7.33
CA ARG A 151 -17.50 -31.79 8.01
C ARG A 151 -18.01 -30.43 8.52
N GLY A 152 -17.84 -30.16 9.81
CA GLY A 152 -18.34 -28.95 10.49
C GLY A 152 -17.78 -27.63 9.94
N PRO A 153 -18.36 -26.46 10.32
CA PRO A 153 -17.96 -25.17 9.78
C PRO A 153 -16.53 -24.84 10.22
N ARG A 154 -15.58 -25.04 9.30
CA ARG A 154 -14.25 -24.44 9.39
C ARG A 154 -14.47 -22.92 9.41
N LYS A 155 -13.96 -22.25 10.45
CA LYS A 155 -13.66 -20.82 10.38
C LYS A 155 -12.93 -20.58 9.04
N PRO A 156 -13.28 -19.55 8.25
CA PRO A 156 -12.47 -19.24 7.09
C PRO A 156 -11.11 -18.81 7.60
N LYS A 157 -10.11 -19.70 7.51
CA LYS A 157 -8.75 -19.27 7.28
C LYS A 157 -8.84 -18.45 6.00
N MET A 158 -8.73 -17.13 6.08
CA MET A 158 -8.34 -16.35 4.91
C MET A 158 -6.88 -16.69 4.62
N SER A 159 -6.65 -17.87 4.04
CA SER A 159 -5.57 -18.06 3.08
C SER A 159 -6.14 -17.61 1.73
N GLY A 160 -6.44 -16.32 1.61
CA GLY A 160 -6.72 -15.75 0.29
C GLY A 160 -5.42 -15.85 -0.49
N LYS A 161 -5.44 -16.50 -1.66
CA LYS A 161 -4.29 -16.41 -2.57
C LYS A 161 -3.99 -14.93 -2.78
N GLU A 162 -2.74 -14.54 -2.61
CA GLU A 162 -2.31 -13.19 -2.95
C GLU A 162 -2.72 -12.90 -4.39
N PHE A 163 -3.39 -11.77 -4.58
CA PHE A 163 -3.83 -11.34 -5.88
C PHE A 163 -2.62 -11.02 -6.76
N GLU A 164 -2.67 -11.34 -8.06
CA GLU A 164 -1.49 -11.34 -8.92
C GLU A 164 -1.09 -9.94 -9.41
N SER A 165 -1.99 -9.14 -10.01
CA SER A 165 -1.66 -7.79 -10.50
C SER A 165 -2.92 -6.99 -10.81
N LEU A 166 -2.96 -5.69 -10.47
CA LEU A 166 -4.14 -4.82 -10.66
C LEU A 166 -4.68 -4.91 -12.09
N GLU A 167 -3.78 -5.00 -13.06
CA GLU A 167 -4.09 -5.03 -14.48
C GLU A 167 -4.89 -6.28 -14.85
N ASN A 168 -4.53 -7.46 -14.32
CA ASN A 168 -5.32 -8.67 -14.53
C ASN A 168 -6.74 -8.52 -13.95
N LEU A 169 -6.93 -7.78 -12.85
CA LEU A 169 -8.26 -7.50 -12.30
C LEU A 169 -9.10 -6.71 -13.30
N LEU A 170 -8.53 -5.61 -13.78
CA LEU A 170 -9.21 -4.67 -14.67
C LEU A 170 -9.54 -5.35 -16.00
N GLU A 171 -8.58 -6.07 -16.59
CA GLU A 171 -8.74 -6.78 -17.87
C GLU A 171 -9.78 -7.90 -17.80
N THR A 172 -9.88 -8.59 -16.66
CA THR A 172 -10.85 -9.69 -16.49
C THR A 172 -12.28 -9.20 -16.29
N HIS A 173 -12.46 -8.01 -15.71
CA HIS A 173 -13.78 -7.58 -15.21
C HIS A 173 -14.37 -6.34 -15.88
N LEU A 174 -13.57 -5.56 -16.63
CA LEU A 174 -14.06 -4.38 -17.33
C LEU A 174 -14.25 -4.65 -18.83
N PRO A 175 -15.37 -4.20 -19.44
CA PRO A 175 -15.50 -4.13 -20.88
C PRO A 175 -14.39 -3.26 -21.50
N GLU A 176 -14.00 -3.56 -22.74
CA GLU A 176 -12.89 -2.88 -23.44
C GLU A 176 -12.98 -1.34 -23.43
N THR A 177 -14.18 -0.76 -23.57
CA THR A 177 -14.38 0.69 -23.53
C THR A 177 -14.10 1.28 -22.15
N GLU A 178 -14.55 0.60 -21.08
CA GLU A 178 -14.33 1.03 -19.70
C GLU A 178 -12.88 0.76 -19.27
N LEU A 179 -12.28 -0.33 -19.74
CA LEU A 179 -10.88 -0.66 -19.51
C LEU A 179 -9.95 0.42 -20.07
N ARG A 180 -10.20 0.92 -21.29
CA ARG A 180 -9.43 2.03 -21.86
C ARG A 180 -9.52 3.29 -21.02
N GLU A 181 -10.70 3.62 -20.54
CA GLU A 181 -10.90 4.82 -19.71
C GLU A 181 -10.26 4.66 -18.32
N ALA A 182 -10.40 3.48 -17.70
CA ALA A 182 -9.70 3.12 -16.49
C ALA A 182 -8.18 3.22 -16.69
N ARG A 183 -7.65 2.74 -17.82
CA ARG A 183 -6.22 2.83 -18.12
C ARG A 183 -5.76 4.28 -18.30
N ARG A 184 -6.54 5.11 -19.00
CA ARG A 184 -6.26 6.54 -19.17
C ARG A 184 -6.17 7.26 -17.82
N LEU A 185 -7.09 6.98 -16.90
CA LEU A 185 -7.12 7.61 -15.57
C LEU A 185 -6.01 7.07 -14.65
N LEU A 186 -5.85 5.74 -14.59
CA LEU A 186 -4.94 5.09 -13.64
C LEU A 186 -3.49 5.07 -14.10
N PHE A 187 -3.22 4.95 -15.40
CA PHE A 187 -1.86 4.86 -15.96
C PHE A 187 -1.46 6.08 -16.80
N GLY A 188 -2.39 6.99 -17.11
CA GLY A 188 -2.16 8.22 -17.87
C GLY A 188 -2.34 8.04 -19.38
N LYS A 189 -1.99 6.86 -19.91
CA LYS A 189 -2.27 6.42 -21.29
C LYS A 189 -2.11 4.90 -21.38
N ASP A 190 -2.62 4.31 -22.46
CA ASP A 190 -2.23 2.94 -22.82
C ASP A 190 -0.84 3.01 -23.49
N LEU A 191 0.11 2.24 -22.98
CA LEU A 191 1.47 2.24 -23.50
C LEU A 191 1.62 1.19 -24.60
N GLU A 192 2.44 1.52 -25.60
CA GLU A 192 2.88 0.51 -26.56
C GLU A 192 3.70 -0.57 -25.84
N LYS A 193 3.38 -1.83 -26.14
CA LYS A 193 4.16 -2.97 -25.68
C LYS A 193 5.42 -3.08 -26.52
N LEU A 194 6.57 -3.12 -25.86
CA LEU A 194 7.85 -3.34 -26.53
C LEU A 194 7.88 -4.75 -27.13
N LYS A 195 8.26 -4.86 -28.41
CA LYS A 195 8.45 -6.15 -29.07
C LYS A 195 9.71 -6.84 -28.53
N LEU A 196 9.54 -7.72 -27.57
CA LEU A 196 10.64 -8.47 -26.96
C LEU A 196 11.10 -9.62 -27.86
N PRO A 197 12.41 -9.94 -27.92
CA PRO A 197 12.91 -11.07 -28.70
C PRO A 197 12.35 -12.41 -28.20
N GLN A 198 11.99 -13.31 -29.12
CA GLN A 198 11.42 -14.62 -28.76
C GLN A 198 12.35 -15.42 -27.82
N GLY A 199 13.65 -15.43 -28.08
CA GLY A 199 14.61 -16.12 -27.21
C GLY A 199 14.66 -15.57 -25.79
N ALA A 200 14.37 -14.27 -25.59
CA ALA A 200 14.29 -13.68 -24.25
C ALA A 200 13.00 -14.13 -23.54
N ILE A 201 11.89 -14.24 -24.27
CA ILE A 201 10.61 -14.74 -23.75
C ILE A 201 10.76 -16.21 -23.35
N ASP A 202 11.33 -17.04 -24.22
CA ASP A 202 11.54 -18.47 -23.96
C ASP A 202 12.45 -18.68 -22.75
N ALA A 203 13.53 -17.90 -22.65
CA ALA A 203 14.43 -17.94 -21.49
C ALA A 203 13.74 -17.49 -20.20
N ALA A 204 12.90 -16.45 -20.22
CA ALA A 204 12.14 -16.02 -19.04
C ALA A 204 11.14 -17.10 -18.57
N VAL A 205 10.48 -17.79 -19.51
CA VAL A 205 9.59 -18.92 -19.21
C VAL A 205 10.37 -20.09 -18.62
N GLU A 206 11.50 -20.46 -19.23
CA GLU A 206 12.37 -21.54 -18.73
C GLU A 206 12.88 -21.26 -17.31
N GLN A 207 13.24 -20.00 -17.05
CA GLN A 207 13.73 -19.55 -15.75
C GLN A 207 12.60 -19.19 -14.78
N ASP A 208 11.32 -19.34 -15.13
CA ASP A 208 10.15 -19.02 -14.30
C ASP A 208 10.19 -17.61 -13.68
N PHE A 209 10.20 -16.58 -14.53
CA PHE A 209 9.93 -15.20 -14.11
C PHE A 209 9.15 -14.42 -15.17
N ASP A 210 8.41 -13.39 -14.73
CA ASP A 210 7.63 -12.55 -15.64
C ASP A 210 8.55 -11.66 -16.49
N LEU A 211 8.29 -11.58 -17.78
CA LEU A 211 8.97 -10.64 -18.68
C LEU A 211 7.94 -9.71 -19.32
N LYS A 212 8.03 -8.41 -19.02
CA LYS A 212 7.15 -7.38 -19.62
C LYS A 212 7.98 -6.27 -20.27
N GLY A 213 7.44 -5.67 -21.33
CA GLY A 213 8.13 -4.68 -22.16
C GLY A 213 7.22 -3.51 -22.54
N TYR A 214 7.65 -2.26 -22.35
CA TYR A 214 6.87 -1.06 -22.73
C TYR A 214 7.74 0.03 -23.35
N VAL A 215 7.11 0.95 -24.10
CA VAL A 215 7.77 2.07 -24.77
C VAL A 215 7.22 3.40 -24.24
N PHE A 216 8.13 4.35 -23.98
CA PHE A 216 7.83 5.73 -23.65
C PHE A 216 8.51 6.66 -24.65
N GLU A 217 7.74 7.13 -25.63
CA GLU A 217 8.23 7.97 -26.72
C GLU A 217 8.21 9.46 -26.38
N ALA A 218 9.08 10.21 -27.07
CA ALA A 218 9.02 11.66 -27.14
C ALA A 218 8.65 12.09 -28.56
N SER A 219 8.17 13.33 -28.73
CA SER A 219 7.96 13.88 -30.06
C SER A 219 9.31 14.07 -30.79
N PRO A 220 9.41 13.84 -32.10
CA PRO A 220 10.66 14.10 -32.84
C PRO A 220 11.10 15.56 -32.71
N GLU A 221 12.40 15.77 -32.46
CA GLU A 221 13.00 17.11 -32.42
C GLU A 221 13.83 17.39 -33.67
N GLN A 222 13.80 18.63 -34.15
CA GLN A 222 14.55 19.02 -35.36
C GLN A 222 16.07 19.13 -35.12
N LEU A 223 16.47 19.52 -33.90
CA LEU A 223 17.86 19.80 -33.57
C LEU A 223 18.55 18.68 -32.79
N ARG A 224 17.78 17.73 -32.25
CA ARG A 224 18.30 16.70 -31.36
C ARG A 224 17.78 15.34 -31.77
N PRO A 225 18.65 14.34 -31.94
CA PRO A 225 18.19 12.98 -32.15
C PRO A 225 17.47 12.45 -30.90
N PRO A 226 16.59 11.45 -31.05
CA PRO A 226 16.04 10.69 -29.94
C PRO A 226 17.16 10.19 -29.01
N ARG A 227 16.95 10.29 -27.70
CA ARG A 227 17.89 9.78 -26.69
C ARG A 227 17.29 8.53 -26.04
N THR A 228 17.18 7.49 -26.86
CA THR A 228 16.57 6.23 -26.46
C THR A 228 17.49 5.42 -25.55
N VAL A 229 16.95 5.00 -24.41
CA VAL A 229 17.62 4.12 -23.45
C VAL A 229 16.66 3.02 -22.99
N ARG A 230 17.15 1.79 -22.88
CA ARG A 230 16.39 0.69 -22.26
C ARG A 230 16.80 0.47 -20.83
N VAL A 231 15.84 0.50 -19.92
CA VAL A 231 16.04 0.16 -18.50
C VAL A 231 15.43 -1.20 -18.19
N GLY A 232 16.06 -1.95 -17.29
CA GLY A 232 15.59 -3.22 -16.75
C GLY A 232 15.42 -3.14 -15.23
N LEU A 233 14.20 -3.40 -14.74
CA LEU A 233 13.91 -3.47 -13.31
C LEU A 233 13.71 -4.93 -12.92
N ILE A 234 14.50 -5.42 -11.97
CA ILE A 234 14.43 -6.80 -11.49
C ILE A 234 13.81 -6.82 -10.09
N GLN A 235 12.71 -7.56 -9.95
CA GLN A 235 12.16 -7.97 -8.67
C GLN A 235 12.29 -9.49 -8.51
N ASN A 236 12.66 -9.95 -7.33
CA ASN A 236 12.79 -11.38 -7.06
C ASN A 236 12.59 -11.72 -5.57
N LYS A 237 12.25 -12.98 -5.31
CA LYS A 237 12.25 -13.59 -3.97
C LYS A 237 13.69 -13.93 -3.55
N ILE A 238 13.89 -14.17 -2.26
CA ILE A 238 15.04 -14.97 -1.82
C ILE A 238 14.95 -16.39 -2.37
N VAL A 239 16.11 -17.00 -2.62
CA VAL A 239 16.20 -18.34 -3.26
C VAL A 239 16.24 -19.45 -2.22
N LEU A 240 17.07 -19.29 -1.19
CA LEU A 240 17.22 -20.23 -0.09
C LEU A 240 16.45 -19.75 1.14
N LEU A 241 16.22 -20.66 2.09
CA LEU A 241 15.64 -20.31 3.38
C LEU A 241 16.58 -19.37 4.16
N THR A 242 16.00 -18.56 5.05
CA THR A 242 16.74 -17.52 5.78
C THR A 242 17.76 -18.08 6.76
N ASP A 243 17.67 -19.36 7.12
CA ASP A 243 18.59 -20.07 8.01
C ASP A 243 19.72 -20.83 7.29
N ALA A 244 19.78 -20.77 5.95
CA ALA A 244 20.91 -21.28 5.18
C ALA A 244 22.19 -20.46 5.44
N PRO A 245 23.40 -21.00 5.18
CA PRO A 245 24.64 -20.23 5.33
C PRO A 245 24.65 -18.96 4.48
N VAL A 246 25.13 -17.84 5.05
CA VAL A 246 25.11 -16.51 4.44
C VAL A 246 25.69 -16.50 3.02
N LEU A 247 26.87 -17.10 2.83
CA LEU A 247 27.53 -17.18 1.52
C LEU A 247 26.73 -17.97 0.49
N GLU A 248 26.04 -19.04 0.90
CA GLU A 248 25.18 -19.83 0.01
C GLU A 248 23.95 -19.02 -0.42
N GLN A 249 23.34 -18.27 0.50
CA GLN A 249 22.23 -17.37 0.19
C GLN A 249 22.64 -16.30 -0.84
N ILE A 250 23.77 -15.62 -0.61
CA ILE A 250 24.32 -14.61 -1.54
C ILE A 250 24.61 -15.24 -2.91
N THR A 251 25.28 -16.39 -2.93
CA THR A 251 25.64 -17.09 -4.18
C THR A 251 24.40 -17.53 -4.97
N ALA A 252 23.36 -18.01 -4.29
CA ALA A 252 22.11 -18.39 -4.92
C ALA A 252 21.39 -17.18 -5.54
N LEU A 253 21.41 -16.03 -4.85
CA LEU A 253 20.86 -14.77 -5.36
C LEU A 253 21.67 -14.24 -6.56
N HIS A 254 23.00 -14.30 -6.52
CA HIS A 254 23.87 -13.94 -7.66
C HIS A 254 23.51 -14.77 -8.89
N LYS A 255 23.39 -16.10 -8.75
CA LYS A 255 23.00 -16.99 -9.87
C LYS A 255 21.62 -16.67 -10.42
N ARG A 256 20.64 -16.41 -9.53
CA ARG A 256 19.27 -16.05 -9.94
C ARG A 256 19.26 -14.75 -10.75
N VAL A 257 19.91 -13.71 -10.22
CA VAL A 257 19.96 -12.39 -10.86
C VAL A 257 20.79 -12.42 -12.15
N GLU A 258 21.89 -13.18 -12.22
CA GLU A 258 22.64 -13.37 -13.48
C GLU A 258 21.73 -13.84 -14.60
N LYS A 259 20.89 -14.85 -14.36
CA LYS A 259 19.95 -15.36 -15.37
C LYS A 259 18.94 -14.30 -15.83
N MET A 260 18.46 -13.47 -14.92
CA MET A 260 17.55 -12.37 -15.26
C MET A 260 18.28 -11.26 -16.05
N VAL A 261 19.54 -10.97 -15.72
CA VAL A 261 20.37 -10.01 -16.45
C VAL A 261 20.75 -10.52 -17.84
N GLU A 262 20.98 -11.83 -18.01
CA GLU A 262 21.20 -12.44 -19.32
C GLU A 262 19.99 -12.21 -20.25
N VAL A 263 18.76 -12.37 -19.74
CA VAL A 263 17.53 -12.06 -20.48
C VAL A 263 17.38 -10.55 -20.71
N ALA A 264 17.71 -9.70 -19.73
CA ALA A 264 17.72 -8.25 -19.91
C ALA A 264 18.66 -7.83 -21.05
N ALA A 265 19.85 -8.44 -21.14
CA ALA A 265 20.80 -8.21 -22.22
C ALA A 265 20.24 -8.64 -23.58
N MET A 266 19.55 -9.79 -23.67
CA MET A 266 18.84 -10.19 -24.90
C MET A 266 17.80 -9.15 -25.34
N CYS A 267 17.12 -8.53 -24.38
CA CYS A 267 16.16 -7.44 -24.62
C CYS A 267 16.82 -6.09 -24.94
N GLY A 268 18.16 -6.00 -24.98
CA GLY A 268 18.90 -4.77 -25.26
C GLY A 268 18.87 -3.74 -24.13
N VAL A 269 18.66 -4.17 -22.88
CA VAL A 269 18.73 -3.29 -21.71
C VAL A 269 20.10 -2.63 -21.61
N ASN A 270 20.13 -1.34 -21.32
CA ASN A 270 21.34 -0.54 -21.14
C ASN A 270 21.66 -0.29 -19.66
N ILE A 271 20.63 -0.17 -18.82
CA ILE A 271 20.76 0.05 -17.38
C ILE A 271 19.86 -0.94 -16.64
N VAL A 272 20.43 -1.77 -15.78
CA VAL A 272 19.68 -2.68 -14.91
C VAL A 272 19.77 -2.22 -13.46
N CYS A 273 18.65 -2.29 -12.75
CA CYS A 273 18.58 -2.00 -11.32
C CYS A 273 17.91 -3.15 -10.58
N PHE A 274 18.53 -3.54 -9.47
CA PHE A 274 17.98 -4.55 -8.57
C PHE A 274 17.16 -3.90 -7.44
N GLN A 275 16.39 -4.72 -6.72
CA GLN A 275 15.64 -4.28 -5.53
C GLN A 275 16.55 -3.94 -4.33
N GLU A 276 15.96 -3.41 -3.26
CA GLU A 276 16.72 -3.06 -2.05
C GLU A 276 17.31 -4.29 -1.35
N ALA A 277 18.57 -4.17 -0.90
CA ALA A 277 19.30 -5.20 -0.17
C ALA A 277 19.17 -6.58 -0.85
N TRP A 278 19.35 -6.62 -2.18
CA TRP A 278 18.94 -7.75 -3.01
C TRP A 278 19.70 -9.05 -2.70
N THR A 279 20.85 -8.96 -2.02
CA THR A 279 21.73 -10.08 -1.67
C THR A 279 21.38 -10.75 -0.33
N MET A 280 20.35 -10.28 0.36
CA MET A 280 19.96 -10.81 1.68
C MET A 280 18.44 -10.93 1.84
N PRO A 281 17.96 -11.79 2.76
CA PRO A 281 16.66 -11.63 3.38
C PRO A 281 16.58 -10.26 4.05
N PHE A 282 15.40 -9.66 4.07
CA PHE A 282 15.15 -8.37 4.69
C PHE A 282 14.99 -8.52 6.22
N ALA A 283 16.06 -9.00 6.87
CA ALA A 283 16.08 -9.45 8.26
C ALA A 283 15.98 -8.33 9.31
N PHE A 284 15.85 -7.06 8.89
CA PHE A 284 15.85 -5.92 9.80
C PHE A 284 14.69 -5.93 10.81
N CYS A 285 13.62 -6.70 10.57
CA CYS A 285 12.57 -6.95 11.56
C CYS A 285 13.04 -7.66 12.82
N THR A 286 13.99 -8.58 12.68
CA THR A 286 14.47 -9.41 13.78
C THR A 286 15.20 -8.57 14.82
N ARG A 287 15.84 -7.46 14.38
CA ARG A 287 16.73 -6.61 15.17
C ARG A 287 17.99 -7.33 15.67
N GLU A 288 18.18 -8.58 15.26
CA GLU A 288 19.35 -9.39 15.59
C GLU A 288 20.56 -8.89 14.80
N ARG A 289 21.74 -8.91 15.42
CA ARG A 289 22.99 -8.54 14.74
C ARG A 289 23.55 -9.71 13.95
N GLU A 290 23.65 -10.88 14.56
CA GLU A 290 24.20 -12.08 13.95
C GLU A 290 23.07 -13.04 13.53
N PRO A 291 23.19 -13.72 12.38
CA PRO A 291 24.27 -13.61 11.38
C PRO A 291 24.04 -12.45 10.40
N TRP A 292 22.98 -11.65 10.55
CA TRP A 292 22.53 -10.69 9.52
C TRP A 292 23.54 -9.62 9.11
N THR A 293 24.42 -9.21 10.03
CA THR A 293 25.49 -8.24 9.75
C THR A 293 26.68 -8.84 8.99
N GLU A 294 26.76 -10.17 8.83
CA GLU A 294 27.72 -10.85 7.95
C GLU A 294 27.39 -10.69 6.46
N PHE A 295 26.13 -10.35 6.13
CA PHE A 295 25.75 -9.98 4.76
C PHE A 295 26.34 -8.63 4.32
N ALA A 296 26.89 -7.84 5.24
CA ALA A 296 27.45 -6.55 4.92
C ALA A 296 28.80 -6.70 4.20
N GLU A 297 28.92 -6.06 3.04
CA GLU A 297 30.11 -6.14 2.19
C GLU A 297 30.71 -4.75 1.92
N SER A 298 31.98 -4.70 1.50
CA SER A 298 32.56 -3.48 0.95
C SER A 298 31.80 -3.02 -0.31
N ALA A 299 31.47 -1.74 -0.39
CA ALA A 299 30.77 -1.19 -1.55
C ALA A 299 31.65 -1.16 -2.81
N GLU A 300 32.95 -0.97 -2.65
CA GLU A 300 33.91 -0.82 -3.75
C GLU A 300 34.41 -2.17 -4.29
N ASP A 301 34.66 -3.13 -3.41
CA ASP A 301 35.32 -4.39 -3.75
C ASP A 301 34.70 -5.62 -3.06
N GLY A 302 33.48 -5.53 -2.53
CA GLY A 302 32.72 -6.69 -2.06
C GLY A 302 32.56 -7.79 -3.11
N LEU A 303 32.26 -9.00 -2.66
CA LEU A 303 31.96 -10.14 -3.54
C LEU A 303 30.87 -9.77 -4.55
N THR A 304 29.82 -9.11 -4.09
CA THR A 304 28.69 -8.64 -4.88
C THR A 304 29.09 -7.56 -5.88
N THR A 305 29.87 -6.55 -5.49
CA THR A 305 30.33 -5.51 -6.42
C THR A 305 31.22 -6.11 -7.52
N ARG A 306 32.13 -7.05 -7.19
CA ARG A 306 32.95 -7.75 -8.18
C ARG A 306 32.11 -8.58 -9.16
N PHE A 307 31.08 -9.25 -8.68
CA PHE A 307 30.11 -9.95 -9.52
C PHE A 307 29.39 -8.97 -10.47
N CYS A 308 28.92 -7.82 -9.97
CA CYS A 308 28.30 -6.79 -10.80
C CYS A 308 29.25 -6.19 -11.85
N ILE A 309 30.54 -6.04 -11.54
CA ILE A 309 31.57 -5.61 -12.51
C ILE A 309 31.67 -6.59 -13.68
N GLN A 310 31.66 -7.90 -13.39
CA GLN A 310 31.72 -8.93 -14.42
C GLN A 310 30.46 -8.91 -15.30
N LEU A 311 29.27 -8.83 -14.70
CA LEU A 311 28.01 -8.70 -15.44
C LEU A 311 27.99 -7.46 -16.34
N ALA A 312 28.39 -6.30 -15.79
CA ALA A 312 28.41 -5.04 -16.50
C ALA A 312 29.28 -5.11 -17.76
N LYS A 313 30.50 -5.65 -17.65
CA LYS A 313 31.41 -5.85 -18.78
C LYS A 313 30.88 -6.87 -19.79
N LYS A 314 30.41 -8.03 -19.30
CA LYS A 314 29.93 -9.14 -20.13
C LYS A 314 28.77 -8.71 -21.03
N HIS A 315 27.87 -7.88 -20.51
CA HIS A 315 26.65 -7.49 -21.20
C HIS A 315 26.62 -6.03 -21.68
N ASN A 316 27.69 -5.25 -21.46
CA ASN A 316 27.75 -3.82 -21.75
C ASN A 316 26.57 -3.03 -21.13
N VAL A 317 26.27 -3.32 -19.86
CA VAL A 317 25.15 -2.73 -19.11
C VAL A 317 25.65 -1.96 -17.89
N VAL A 318 25.02 -0.83 -17.57
CA VAL A 318 25.18 -0.19 -16.26
C VAL A 318 24.39 -1.01 -15.23
N VAL A 319 24.99 -1.29 -14.08
CA VAL A 319 24.35 -2.04 -12.98
C VAL A 319 24.20 -1.15 -11.76
N VAL A 320 22.98 -1.04 -11.24
CA VAL A 320 22.67 -0.39 -9.96
C VAL A 320 22.39 -1.49 -8.92
N SER A 321 23.26 -1.60 -7.92
CA SER A 321 23.28 -2.70 -6.94
C SER A 321 23.09 -2.20 -5.50
N PRO A 322 21.87 -2.28 -4.94
CA PRO A 322 21.59 -1.91 -3.55
C PRO A 322 21.97 -3.04 -2.56
N ILE A 323 22.94 -2.78 -1.69
CA ILE A 323 23.52 -3.74 -0.74
C ILE A 323 23.51 -3.18 0.69
N LEU A 324 23.71 -4.08 1.67
CA LEU A 324 24.18 -3.69 2.98
C LEU A 324 25.71 -3.49 2.88
N GLU A 325 26.16 -2.26 3.09
CA GLU A 325 27.57 -1.89 3.05
C GLU A 325 28.20 -2.00 4.45
N ARG A 326 29.42 -2.50 4.52
CA ARG A 326 30.34 -2.32 5.65
C ARG A 326 31.45 -1.36 5.24
N ASP A 327 31.56 -0.23 5.94
CA ASP A 327 32.57 0.79 5.70
C ASP A 327 33.76 0.60 6.65
N ASP A 328 34.72 -0.22 6.24
CA ASP A 328 35.90 -0.56 7.05
C ASP A 328 36.79 0.65 7.33
N VAL A 329 36.85 1.60 6.40
CA VAL A 329 37.62 2.85 6.56
C VAL A 329 37.06 3.69 7.72
N HIS A 330 35.74 3.63 7.94
CA HIS A 330 35.05 4.33 9.03
C HIS A 330 34.59 3.38 10.14
N GLY A 331 35.50 2.49 10.57
CA GLY A 331 35.32 1.68 11.78
C GLY A 331 34.33 0.51 11.61
N GLY A 332 34.11 0.05 10.38
CA GLY A 332 33.18 -1.06 10.09
C GLY A 332 31.70 -0.66 10.22
N THR A 333 31.39 0.64 10.11
CA THR A 333 30.02 1.15 10.18
C THR A 333 29.17 0.59 9.05
N LEU A 334 27.94 0.19 9.36
CA LEU A 334 27.01 -0.35 8.37
C LEU A 334 26.19 0.76 7.71
N TRP A 335 25.88 0.57 6.43
CA TRP A 335 25.08 1.50 5.62
C TRP A 335 24.16 0.76 4.67
N ASN A 336 23.01 1.34 4.35
CA ASN A 336 22.20 0.89 3.22
C ASN A 336 22.59 1.70 1.97
N THR A 337 23.13 1.02 0.96
CA THR A 337 23.95 1.66 -0.08
C THR A 337 23.65 1.10 -1.45
N ALA A 338 23.43 1.98 -2.42
CA ALA A 338 23.41 1.62 -3.83
C ALA A 338 24.76 1.91 -4.49
N VAL A 339 25.38 0.87 -5.04
CA VAL A 339 26.61 0.96 -5.85
C VAL A 339 26.23 1.07 -7.32
N VAL A 340 26.86 2.00 -8.05
CA VAL A 340 26.64 2.16 -9.49
C VAL A 340 27.89 1.72 -10.24
N VAL A 341 27.74 0.67 -11.04
CA VAL A 341 28.81 0.11 -11.89
C VAL A 341 28.54 0.49 -13.33
N SER A 342 29.52 1.15 -13.97
CA SER A 342 29.48 1.49 -15.40
C SER A 342 29.45 0.23 -16.26
N ASN A 343 28.89 0.33 -17.47
CA ASN A 343 28.99 -0.70 -18.52
C ASN A 343 30.43 -1.08 -18.90
N THR A 344 31.42 -0.24 -18.58
CA THR A 344 32.85 -0.54 -18.73
C THR A 344 33.40 -1.44 -17.60
N GLY A 345 32.59 -1.67 -16.56
CA GLY A 345 32.95 -2.36 -15.32
C GLY A 345 33.67 -1.50 -14.30
N ASN A 346 33.79 -0.19 -14.51
CA ASN A 346 34.29 0.73 -13.49
C ASN A 346 33.19 1.03 -12.46
N VAL A 347 33.52 0.98 -11.17
CA VAL A 347 32.63 1.48 -10.11
C VAL A 347 32.61 3.00 -10.19
N LEU A 348 31.48 3.60 -10.55
CA LEU A 348 31.33 5.05 -10.62
C LEU A 348 31.22 5.69 -9.24
N GLY A 349 30.77 4.91 -8.26
CA GLY A 349 30.66 5.30 -6.87
C GLY A 349 29.43 4.69 -6.21
N LYS A 350 29.02 5.30 -5.09
CA LYS A 350 27.91 4.85 -4.25
C LYS A 350 27.02 5.99 -3.75
N SER A 351 25.77 5.68 -3.46
CA SER A 351 24.80 6.56 -2.80
C SER A 351 24.19 5.84 -1.60
N ARG A 352 24.18 6.48 -0.42
CA ARG A 352 23.64 5.92 0.83
C ARG A 352 22.20 6.39 1.07
N LYS A 353 21.42 5.58 1.79
CA LYS A 353 20.01 5.84 2.07
C LYS A 353 19.85 7.09 2.97
N ASN A 354 19.34 8.18 2.40
CA ASN A 354 19.20 9.46 3.11
C ASN A 354 18.17 9.41 4.26
N HIS A 355 17.09 8.62 4.11
CA HIS A 355 15.99 8.56 5.08
C HIS A 355 15.82 7.14 5.61
N ILE A 356 16.00 6.96 6.92
CA ILE A 356 15.96 5.65 7.57
C ILE A 356 14.62 5.46 8.29
N PRO A 357 13.84 4.42 7.97
CA PRO A 357 12.60 4.13 8.69
C PRO A 357 12.88 3.64 10.12
N ARG A 358 11.91 3.92 10.99
CA ARG A 358 11.83 3.44 12.37
C ARG A 358 10.45 2.86 12.70
N VAL A 359 9.73 2.38 11.68
CA VAL A 359 8.28 2.12 11.76
C VAL A 359 7.99 0.61 11.64
N GLY A 360 7.29 0.06 12.63
CA GLY A 360 6.83 -1.33 12.61
C GLY A 360 7.97 -2.34 12.52
N ASP A 361 7.91 -3.23 11.53
CA ASP A 361 8.95 -4.22 11.26
C ASP A 361 10.19 -3.62 10.55
N PHE A 362 10.11 -2.41 10.02
CA PHE A 362 11.22 -1.70 9.37
C PHE A 362 12.12 -1.02 10.40
N ASN A 363 12.77 -1.82 11.27
CA ASN A 363 13.67 -1.36 12.34
C ASN A 363 15.10 -1.09 11.85
N GLU A 364 15.21 -0.50 10.66
CA GLU A 364 16.47 -0.30 9.95
C GLU A 364 17.48 0.57 10.72
N SER A 365 17.01 1.55 11.50
CA SER A 365 17.89 2.41 12.32
C SER A 365 18.67 1.67 13.41
N THR A 366 18.33 0.39 13.67
CA THR A 366 19.12 -0.48 14.55
C THR A 366 20.43 -0.92 13.89
N TYR A 367 20.48 -0.91 12.55
CA TYR A 367 21.58 -1.41 11.75
C TYR A 367 22.46 -0.28 11.20
N TYR A 368 21.85 0.80 10.70
CA TYR A 368 22.57 1.87 10.00
C TYR A 368 21.95 3.26 10.20
N MET A 369 22.76 4.30 9.97
CA MET A 369 22.41 5.71 10.16
C MET A 369 21.99 6.39 8.84
N GLU A 370 21.43 7.60 8.94
CA GLU A 370 21.09 8.45 7.79
C GLU A 370 22.31 8.69 6.90
N GLY A 371 22.14 8.51 5.59
CA GLY A 371 23.21 8.60 4.60
C GLY A 371 23.92 9.96 4.56
N ASN A 372 25.23 9.93 4.38
CA ASN A 372 26.10 11.11 4.33
C ASN A 372 26.64 11.42 2.92
N THR A 373 26.10 10.79 1.86
CA THR A 373 26.56 10.98 0.48
C THR A 373 25.83 12.11 -0.26
N GLY A 374 24.79 12.71 0.35
CA GLY A 374 23.92 13.69 -0.29
C GLY A 374 23.09 13.06 -1.42
N HIS A 375 22.80 13.84 -2.46
CA HIS A 375 21.91 13.46 -3.56
C HIS A 375 22.70 13.29 -4.87
N ARG A 376 23.57 12.28 -4.91
CA ARG A 376 24.48 12.04 -6.06
C ARG A 376 23.72 11.68 -7.34
N VAL A 377 24.19 12.23 -8.45
CA VAL A 377 23.76 11.88 -9.82
C VAL A 377 24.97 11.32 -10.55
N PHE A 378 24.79 10.18 -11.20
CA PHE A 378 25.84 9.46 -11.91
C PHE A 378 25.65 9.67 -13.41
N GLN A 379 26.62 10.31 -14.05
CA GLN A 379 26.67 10.42 -15.50
C GLN A 379 27.13 9.10 -16.09
N THR A 380 26.26 8.44 -16.85
CA THR A 380 26.60 7.24 -17.62
C THR A 380 26.59 7.56 -19.12
N GLN A 381 27.02 6.62 -19.96
CA GLN A 381 26.85 6.74 -21.41
C GLN A 381 25.37 6.72 -21.85
N PHE A 382 24.47 6.26 -20.97
CA PHE A 382 23.05 6.03 -21.24
C PHE A 382 22.12 7.05 -20.56
N GLY A 383 22.70 8.11 -19.96
CA GLY A 383 21.95 9.16 -19.25
C GLY A 383 22.44 9.39 -17.83
N LYS A 384 21.89 10.44 -17.21
CA LYS A 384 22.14 10.82 -15.81
C LYS A 384 21.17 10.08 -14.89
N ILE A 385 21.69 9.21 -14.04
CA ILE A 385 20.88 8.39 -13.14
C ILE A 385 21.11 8.74 -11.67
N ALA A 386 20.08 8.57 -10.86
CA ALA A 386 20.15 8.68 -9.41
C ALA A 386 19.43 7.50 -8.74
N VAL A 387 19.67 7.32 -7.44
CA VAL A 387 19.07 6.22 -6.68
C VAL A 387 18.46 6.77 -5.39
N ASN A 388 17.13 6.83 -5.34
CA ASN A 388 16.37 7.13 -4.13
C ASN A 388 16.02 5.82 -3.41
N ILE A 389 16.73 5.47 -2.35
CA ILE A 389 16.58 4.14 -1.73
C ILE A 389 15.34 4.10 -0.82
N CYS A 390 14.41 3.20 -1.15
CA CYS A 390 13.28 2.73 -0.35
C CYS A 390 12.48 3.83 0.36
N TYR A 391 12.67 4.02 1.68
CA TYR A 391 11.90 4.94 2.51
C TYR A 391 12.11 6.41 2.11
N GLY A 392 13.18 6.71 1.37
CA GLY A 392 13.34 7.99 0.70
C GLY A 392 12.24 8.30 -0.31
N ARG A 393 11.41 7.31 -0.72
CA ARG A 393 10.22 7.52 -1.58
C ARG A 393 9.18 8.43 -0.95
N HIS A 394 9.05 8.40 0.38
CA HIS A 394 8.06 9.18 1.13
C HIS A 394 8.42 10.67 1.25
N HIS A 395 9.60 11.07 0.77
CA HIS A 395 10.17 12.39 1.00
C HIS A 395 10.28 13.14 -0.35
N PRO A 396 9.32 14.00 -0.70
CA PRO A 396 9.36 14.78 -1.95
C PRO A 396 10.66 15.56 -2.14
N LEU A 397 11.24 16.10 -1.06
CA LEU A 397 12.50 16.84 -1.10
C LEU A 397 13.70 15.98 -1.55
N ASN A 398 13.70 14.69 -1.20
CA ASN A 398 14.76 13.76 -1.60
C ASN A 398 14.73 13.52 -3.12
N TRP A 399 13.54 13.30 -3.70
CA TRP A 399 13.34 13.24 -5.15
C TRP A 399 13.75 14.54 -5.84
N MET A 400 13.30 15.67 -5.28
CA MET A 400 13.57 17.01 -5.80
C MET A 400 15.07 17.26 -5.92
N LEU A 401 15.86 16.95 -4.89
CA LEU A 401 17.30 17.22 -4.89
C LEU A 401 18.07 16.38 -5.92
N TYR A 402 17.69 15.13 -6.17
CA TYR A 402 18.27 14.36 -7.29
C TYR A 402 17.96 15.01 -8.65
N SER A 403 16.73 15.50 -8.83
CA SER A 403 16.34 16.16 -10.08
C SER A 403 16.96 17.55 -10.25
N VAL A 404 17.12 18.32 -9.18
CA VAL A 404 17.87 19.60 -9.18
C VAL A 404 19.33 19.36 -9.57
N ASN A 405 19.92 18.25 -9.11
CA ASN A 405 21.26 17.81 -9.52
C ASN A 405 21.31 17.22 -10.95
N GLY A 406 20.19 17.22 -11.68
CA GLY A 406 20.12 16.90 -13.10
C GLY A 406 19.85 15.42 -13.43
N ALA A 407 19.29 14.64 -12.51
CA ALA A 407 18.88 13.27 -12.79
C ALA A 407 17.79 13.22 -13.88
N GLU A 408 18.00 12.37 -14.88
CA GLU A 408 17.05 12.08 -15.96
C GLU A 408 16.20 10.84 -15.66
N ILE A 409 16.77 9.89 -14.90
CA ILE A 409 16.12 8.69 -14.39
C ILE A 409 16.45 8.54 -12.90
N ILE A 410 15.45 8.36 -12.05
CA ILE A 410 15.64 8.09 -10.62
C ILE A 410 15.12 6.69 -10.30
N PHE A 411 16.02 5.78 -9.94
CA PHE A 411 15.68 4.44 -9.48
C PHE A 411 15.25 4.49 -8.01
N ASN A 412 14.23 3.71 -7.66
CA ASN A 412 13.74 3.56 -6.30
C ASN A 412 13.66 2.08 -5.89
N PRO A 413 14.83 1.47 -5.60
CA PRO A 413 14.89 0.13 -5.05
C PRO A 413 14.31 0.13 -3.64
N SER A 414 13.34 -0.76 -3.41
CA SER A 414 12.58 -0.85 -2.17
C SER A 414 12.39 -2.30 -1.73
N ALA A 415 12.19 -2.47 -0.43
CA ALA A 415 11.58 -3.65 0.16
C ALA A 415 10.50 -3.15 1.12
N THR A 416 9.23 -3.35 0.77
CA THR A 416 8.10 -2.90 1.60
C THR A 416 6.92 -3.87 1.54
N VAL A 417 6.19 -3.98 2.64
CA VAL A 417 5.09 -4.92 2.84
C VAL A 417 3.82 -4.21 3.30
N GLY A 418 2.70 -4.91 3.20
CA GLY A 418 1.52 -4.64 4.00
C GLY A 418 0.53 -3.60 3.44
N GLN A 419 -0.67 -3.66 4.01
CA GLN A 419 -1.87 -2.94 3.54
C GLN A 419 -1.77 -1.42 3.65
N LEU A 420 -0.93 -0.88 4.54
CA LEU A 420 -0.73 0.57 4.65
C LEU A 420 0.26 1.09 3.61
N SER A 421 1.29 0.31 3.25
CA SER A 421 2.28 0.76 2.28
C SER A 421 1.79 0.66 0.83
N GLU A 422 1.10 -0.41 0.47
CA GLU A 422 0.73 -0.69 -0.92
C GLU A 422 -0.12 0.42 -1.57
N PRO A 423 -1.10 1.06 -0.88
CA PRO A 423 -1.85 2.19 -1.44
C PRO A 423 -1.00 3.41 -1.82
N MET A 424 0.15 3.61 -1.18
CA MET A 424 1.06 4.72 -1.49
C MET A 424 1.95 4.39 -2.70
N TRP A 425 2.21 3.11 -2.97
CA TRP A 425 3.11 2.65 -4.03
C TRP A 425 2.82 3.22 -5.42
N PRO A 426 1.56 3.25 -5.92
CA PRO A 426 1.28 3.81 -7.24
C PRO A 426 1.28 5.35 -7.28
N ILE A 427 1.43 6.01 -6.14
CA ILE A 427 1.32 7.46 -5.98
C ILE A 427 2.69 8.12 -5.93
N GLU A 428 3.57 7.67 -5.02
CA GLU A 428 4.74 8.46 -4.60
C GLU A 428 5.80 8.61 -5.70
N ALA A 429 6.26 7.49 -6.28
CA ALA A 429 7.25 7.55 -7.36
C ALA A 429 6.65 8.18 -8.63
N ARG A 430 5.36 7.91 -8.92
CA ARG A 430 4.67 8.56 -10.04
C ARG A 430 4.56 10.08 -9.85
N ASN A 431 4.23 10.54 -8.64
CA ASN A 431 4.22 11.97 -8.32
C ASN A 431 5.62 12.57 -8.46
N ALA A 432 6.66 11.86 -8.02
CA ALA A 432 8.03 12.30 -8.19
C ALA A 432 8.42 12.47 -9.67
N ALA A 433 8.02 11.56 -10.57
CA ALA A 433 8.25 11.71 -12.01
C ALA A 433 7.62 13.01 -12.57
N ILE A 434 6.35 13.26 -12.21
CA ILE A 434 5.59 14.43 -12.65
C ILE A 434 6.19 15.73 -12.09
N ALA A 435 6.42 15.80 -10.79
CA ALA A 435 6.88 17.02 -10.12
C ALA A 435 8.29 17.45 -10.57
N ASN A 436 9.09 16.50 -11.03
CA ASN A 436 10.52 16.70 -11.29
C ASN A 436 10.92 16.63 -12.77
N HIS A 437 9.97 16.37 -13.68
CA HIS A 437 10.22 16.19 -15.12
C HIS A 437 11.33 15.15 -15.41
N CYS A 438 11.26 14.00 -14.74
CA CYS A 438 12.18 12.90 -14.93
C CYS A 438 11.44 11.55 -14.96
N PHE A 439 12.11 10.50 -15.43
CA PHE A 439 11.61 9.14 -15.25
C PHE A 439 11.87 8.65 -13.83
N THR A 440 10.97 7.84 -13.29
CA THR A 440 11.19 7.13 -12.02
C THR A 440 10.95 5.64 -12.19
N CYS A 441 11.79 4.82 -11.56
CA CYS A 441 11.77 3.37 -11.67
C CYS A 441 11.57 2.75 -10.28
N ALA A 442 10.34 2.42 -9.91
CA ALA A 442 10.01 1.87 -8.60
C ALA A 442 10.13 0.33 -8.62
N ILE A 443 10.93 -0.23 -7.72
CA ILE A 443 11.22 -1.66 -7.66
C ILE A 443 10.93 -2.14 -6.25
N ASN A 444 10.04 -3.12 -6.09
CA ASN A 444 9.82 -3.75 -4.79
C ASN A 444 10.17 -5.24 -4.87
N ARG A 445 10.61 -5.78 -3.73
CA ARG A 445 10.76 -7.20 -3.49
C ARG A 445 9.42 -7.95 -3.67
N VAL A 446 9.50 -9.26 -3.89
CA VAL A 446 8.34 -10.17 -3.89
C VAL A 446 8.51 -11.32 -2.91
N GLY A 447 7.39 -11.92 -2.51
CA GLY A 447 7.35 -13.12 -1.66
C GLY A 447 7.22 -12.82 -0.18
N THR A 448 7.24 -13.89 0.63
CA THR A 448 7.16 -13.81 2.09
C THR A 448 8.39 -14.49 2.65
N GLU A 449 9.08 -13.81 3.56
CA GLU A 449 10.30 -14.31 4.19
C GLU A 449 10.00 -14.72 5.63
N HIS A 450 10.44 -15.92 5.99
CA HIS A 450 10.23 -16.54 7.30
C HIS A 450 11.55 -16.63 8.05
N PHE A 451 11.60 -16.21 9.31
CA PHE A 451 12.81 -16.19 10.14
C PHE A 451 12.74 -17.21 11.26
N LYS A 452 13.89 -17.79 11.63
CA LYS A 452 14.00 -18.85 12.65
C LYS A 452 13.47 -18.43 14.02
N ASN A 453 13.79 -17.20 14.46
CA ASN A 453 13.36 -16.69 15.76
C ASN A 453 12.13 -15.80 15.60
N GLU A 454 11.23 -15.83 16.58
CA GLU A 454 10.08 -14.95 16.60
C GLU A 454 10.50 -13.49 16.88
N PHE A 455 9.83 -12.54 16.24
CA PHE A 455 9.96 -11.11 16.50
C PHE A 455 8.57 -10.45 16.62
N THR A 456 8.53 -9.16 16.99
CA THR A 456 7.28 -8.41 17.13
C THR A 456 7.33 -7.12 16.32
N SER A 457 6.20 -6.72 15.74
CA SER A 457 6.06 -5.52 14.90
C SER A 457 5.80 -4.23 15.67
N GLY A 458 5.78 -4.27 17.01
CA GLY A 458 5.45 -3.11 17.85
C GLY A 458 3.98 -2.66 17.76
N ASP A 459 3.08 -3.49 17.26
CA ASP A 459 1.64 -3.19 17.07
C ASP A 459 0.73 -3.84 18.13
N GLY A 460 1.31 -4.41 19.18
CA GLY A 460 0.60 -5.11 20.25
C GLY A 460 0.09 -6.51 19.89
N LYS A 461 0.38 -7.02 18.67
CA LYS A 461 0.07 -8.41 18.31
C LYS A 461 1.13 -9.38 18.85
N LYS A 462 0.84 -10.68 18.72
CA LYS A 462 1.76 -11.76 19.13
C LYS A 462 3.03 -11.76 18.28
N ALA A 463 4.09 -12.28 18.88
CA ALA A 463 5.31 -12.59 18.16
C ALA A 463 5.04 -13.61 17.03
N HIS A 464 5.82 -13.53 15.98
CA HIS A 464 5.67 -14.31 14.75
C HIS A 464 7.00 -14.38 14.00
N HIS A 465 7.04 -15.24 12.98
CA HIS A 465 8.25 -15.53 12.20
C HIS A 465 8.24 -14.91 10.80
N ASP A 466 7.05 -14.60 10.25
CA ASP A 466 6.90 -14.11 8.88
C ASP A 466 6.96 -12.58 8.85
N PHE A 467 7.87 -11.98 8.07
CA PHE A 467 7.95 -10.51 7.95
C PHE A 467 6.72 -9.87 7.31
N GLY A 468 6.00 -10.64 6.50
CA GLY A 468 4.89 -10.16 5.69
C GLY A 468 5.16 -10.34 4.20
N HIS A 469 4.13 -10.09 3.40
CA HIS A 469 4.20 -10.27 1.96
C HIS A 469 4.73 -9.02 1.27
N PHE A 470 5.90 -9.14 0.64
CA PHE A 470 6.41 -8.16 -0.31
C PHE A 470 5.61 -8.27 -1.61
N TYR A 471 4.99 -7.16 -2.00
CA TYR A 471 3.94 -7.13 -3.01
C TYR A 471 4.43 -6.75 -4.42
N GLY A 472 5.74 -6.78 -4.70
CA GLY A 472 6.30 -6.53 -6.03
C GLY A 472 5.72 -5.27 -6.68
N SER A 473 4.97 -5.45 -7.77
CA SER A 473 4.31 -4.35 -8.46
C SER A 473 5.29 -3.29 -8.96
N SER A 474 6.51 -3.71 -9.30
CA SER A 474 7.53 -2.81 -9.85
C SER A 474 7.03 -2.16 -11.14
N TYR A 475 7.30 -0.87 -11.33
CA TYR A 475 6.79 -0.09 -12.45
C TYR A 475 7.69 1.10 -12.79
N ILE A 476 7.43 1.71 -13.95
CA ILE A 476 8.11 2.93 -14.40
C ILE A 476 7.07 4.03 -14.59
N ALA A 477 7.37 5.24 -14.12
CA ALA A 477 6.58 6.43 -14.41
C ALA A 477 7.41 7.45 -15.19
N ALA A 478 6.73 8.16 -16.08
CA ALA A 478 7.28 9.12 -17.01
C ALA A 478 6.95 10.56 -16.58
N PRO A 479 7.72 11.54 -17.05
CA PRO A 479 7.49 12.96 -16.73
C PRO A 479 6.13 13.49 -17.21
N ASP A 480 5.54 12.91 -18.26
CA ASP A 480 4.21 13.29 -18.78
C ASP A 480 3.04 12.78 -17.91
N GLY A 481 3.34 12.12 -16.78
CA GLY A 481 2.37 11.52 -15.88
C GLY A 481 1.88 10.13 -16.30
N SER A 482 2.32 9.63 -17.45
CA SER A 482 2.07 8.24 -17.83
C SER A 482 2.94 7.27 -17.02
N ARG A 483 2.53 6.01 -16.93
CA ARG A 483 3.29 4.95 -16.26
C ARG A 483 2.99 3.58 -16.85
N SER A 484 3.92 2.65 -16.65
CA SER A 484 3.69 1.25 -17.00
C SER A 484 2.69 0.59 -16.04
N PRO A 485 2.04 -0.48 -16.51
CA PRO A 485 1.57 -1.56 -15.64
C PRO A 485 2.62 -2.01 -14.63
N GLY A 486 2.16 -2.50 -13.48
CA GLY A 486 3.00 -3.20 -12.51
C GLY A 486 3.43 -4.59 -13.01
N LEU A 487 4.59 -5.04 -12.56
CA LEU A 487 4.90 -6.48 -12.51
C LEU A 487 4.00 -7.19 -11.48
N SER A 488 4.05 -8.52 -11.46
CA SER A 488 3.29 -9.33 -10.51
C SER A 488 3.59 -8.95 -9.05
N ARG A 489 2.59 -9.15 -8.19
CA ARG A 489 2.73 -9.04 -6.74
C ARG A 489 3.46 -10.23 -6.13
N THR A 490 3.51 -11.36 -6.84
CA THR A 490 3.87 -12.65 -6.27
C THR A 490 4.96 -13.40 -7.04
N ARG A 491 5.29 -12.97 -8.26
CA ARG A 491 6.29 -13.62 -9.12
C ARG A 491 7.55 -12.77 -9.24
N ASP A 492 8.69 -13.44 -9.37
CA ASP A 492 9.90 -12.79 -9.86
C ASP A 492 9.61 -12.19 -11.24
N GLY A 493 10.29 -11.11 -11.60
CA GLY A 493 10.06 -10.50 -12.89
C GLY A 493 11.09 -9.47 -13.31
N LEU A 494 11.18 -9.31 -14.63
CA LEU A 494 11.96 -8.33 -15.35
C LEU A 494 11.00 -7.41 -16.13
N LEU A 495 11.03 -6.13 -15.80
CA LEU A 495 10.35 -5.09 -16.56
C LEU A 495 11.37 -4.36 -17.42
N VAL A 496 11.22 -4.46 -18.73
CA VAL A 496 12.00 -3.72 -19.72
C VAL A 496 11.18 -2.51 -20.17
N ALA A 497 11.79 -1.32 -20.16
CA ALA A 497 11.19 -0.17 -20.83
C ALA A 497 12.18 0.59 -21.68
N GLU A 498 11.74 0.95 -22.88
CA GLU A 498 12.45 1.85 -23.77
C GLU A 498 11.96 3.28 -23.52
N LEU A 499 12.87 4.17 -23.14
CA LEU A 499 12.59 5.54 -22.74
C LEU A 499 13.31 6.49 -23.69
N ASP A 500 12.62 7.47 -24.27
CA ASP A 500 13.30 8.64 -24.86
C ASP A 500 13.51 9.73 -23.80
N LEU A 501 14.77 9.96 -23.42
CA LEU A 501 15.14 10.95 -22.42
C LEU A 501 14.84 12.39 -22.83
N ASN A 502 14.59 12.65 -24.12
CA ASN A 502 14.13 13.96 -24.57
C ASN A 502 12.73 14.32 -24.01
N LEU A 503 11.92 13.32 -23.63
CA LEU A 503 10.60 13.55 -23.03
C LEU A 503 10.70 14.42 -21.76
N ASN A 504 11.76 14.24 -20.95
CA ASN A 504 12.02 15.06 -19.77
C ASN A 504 12.03 16.56 -20.11
N ARG A 505 12.77 16.95 -21.16
CA ARG A 505 12.82 18.34 -21.62
C ARG A 505 11.47 18.77 -22.21
N GLN A 506 10.84 17.95 -23.05
CA GLN A 506 9.59 18.34 -23.72
C GLN A 506 8.48 18.67 -22.73
N ILE A 507 8.36 17.90 -21.65
CA ILE A 507 7.38 18.19 -20.60
C ILE A 507 7.83 19.38 -19.75
N ALA A 508 9.14 19.50 -19.46
CA ALA A 508 9.67 20.67 -18.79
C ALA A 508 9.43 21.97 -19.59
N ASP A 509 9.51 21.97 -20.91
CA ASP A 509 9.23 23.16 -21.73
C ASP A 509 7.73 23.51 -21.73
N LYS A 510 6.85 22.52 -21.62
CA LYS A 510 5.40 22.71 -21.61
C LYS A 510 4.86 23.25 -20.28
N TRP A 511 5.34 22.71 -19.15
CA TRP A 511 4.79 23.00 -17.82
C TRP A 511 5.79 23.71 -16.88
N ASN A 512 7.08 23.52 -17.13
CA ASN A 512 8.22 24.17 -16.49
C ASN A 512 8.15 24.41 -14.97
N PHE A 513 7.79 23.37 -14.22
CA PHE A 513 7.75 23.41 -12.75
C PHE A 513 9.07 23.84 -12.10
N LYS A 514 10.21 23.61 -12.77
CA LYS A 514 11.52 24.08 -12.28
C LYS A 514 11.65 25.60 -12.37
N MET A 515 11.22 26.21 -13.48
CA MET A 515 11.23 27.67 -13.65
C MET A 515 10.31 28.36 -12.62
N THR A 516 9.17 27.76 -12.31
CA THR A 516 8.21 28.30 -11.33
C THR A 516 8.42 27.78 -9.90
N GLY A 517 9.51 27.05 -9.65
CA GLY A 517 9.73 26.33 -8.39
C GLY A 517 10.06 27.21 -7.19
N ARG A 518 10.46 28.49 -7.40
CA ARG A 518 10.81 29.46 -6.33
C ARG A 518 11.72 28.87 -5.25
N TYR A 519 12.73 28.11 -5.67
CA TYR A 519 13.54 27.32 -4.75
C TYR A 519 14.34 28.17 -3.75
N ASP A 520 14.67 29.41 -4.11
CA ASP A 520 15.26 30.42 -3.22
C ASP A 520 14.34 30.75 -2.03
N MET A 521 13.06 31.02 -2.31
CA MET A 521 12.06 31.25 -1.26
C MET A 521 11.93 30.04 -0.34
N TYR A 522 11.82 28.82 -0.90
CA TYR A 522 11.70 27.61 -0.10
C TYR A 522 12.96 27.31 0.72
N ALA A 523 14.15 27.64 0.20
CA ALA A 523 15.39 27.49 0.96
C ALA A 523 15.39 28.39 2.21
N ASP A 524 15.02 29.66 2.06
CA ASP A 524 14.92 30.61 3.16
C ASP A 524 13.85 30.20 4.19
N GLU A 525 12.69 29.75 3.71
CA GLU A 525 11.60 29.28 4.58
C GLU A 525 11.99 28.02 5.35
N LEU A 526 12.61 27.03 4.70
CA LEU A 526 13.11 25.83 5.37
C LEU A 526 14.21 26.17 6.37
N GLN A 527 15.13 27.09 6.04
CA GLN A 527 16.17 27.53 6.96
C GLN A 527 15.57 28.15 8.23
N LYS A 528 14.51 28.95 8.10
CA LYS A 528 13.78 29.51 9.25
C LYS A 528 13.03 28.42 10.02
N ALA A 529 12.38 27.49 9.32
CA ALA A 529 11.56 26.44 9.91
C ALA A 529 12.33 25.44 10.79
N VAL A 530 13.63 25.25 10.52
CA VAL A 530 14.49 24.34 11.31
C VAL A 530 15.16 25.00 12.52
N GLN A 531 14.96 26.30 12.75
CA GLN A 531 15.52 26.98 13.93
C GLN A 531 14.79 26.56 15.22
N HIS A 532 15.52 26.50 16.33
CA HIS A 532 14.97 26.09 17.63
C HIS A 532 13.84 27.00 18.15
N ASP A 533 13.85 28.27 17.77
CA ASP A 533 12.87 29.28 18.16
C ASP A 533 11.82 29.56 17.08
N PHE A 534 11.73 28.70 16.06
CA PHE A 534 10.78 28.85 14.96
C PHE A 534 9.35 28.99 15.47
N LYS A 535 8.69 30.07 15.04
CA LYS A 535 7.27 30.28 15.26
C LYS A 535 6.55 30.07 13.93
N PRO A 536 5.65 29.08 13.82
CA PRO A 536 4.84 28.90 12.62
C PRO A 536 4.09 30.18 12.26
N ASN A 537 4.02 30.48 10.97
CA ASN A 537 3.30 31.64 10.44
C ASN A 537 1.78 31.41 10.53
N ILE A 538 1.20 31.61 11.72
CA ILE A 538 -0.22 31.40 12.04
C ILE A 538 -0.86 32.74 12.38
N VAL A 539 -1.89 33.13 11.63
CA VAL A 539 -2.72 34.32 11.89
C VAL A 539 -3.91 33.93 12.78
N LYS A 540 -4.24 34.74 13.78
CA LYS A 540 -5.34 34.51 14.74
C LYS A 540 -6.33 35.69 14.69
N GLU A 541 -7.59 35.40 15.04
CA GLU A 541 -8.69 36.36 15.19
C GLU A 541 -8.47 37.34 16.35
#